data_AF-A0A227P5Y5-F1
#
_entry.id   AF-A0A227P5Y5-F1
#
_cell.length_a   1.000
_cell.length_b   1.000
_cell.length_c   1.000
_cell.angle_alpha   90.00
_cell.angle_beta   90.00
_cell.angle_gamma   90.00
#
_symmetry.space_group_name_H-M   'P 1'
#
loop_
_entity.id
_entity.type
_entity.pdbx_description
1 polymer ?
#
loop_
_entity_poly.entity_id
_entity_poly.type
_entity_poly.pdbx_seq_one_letter_code
_entity_poly.pdbx_strand_id
1 'polypeptide(L)'
;MKEIFPNPLSFTTIPISMYLHETQKKLATGTAFMYEYLNKFYLITNWHNVTGLNPITKKALAAHGGIPDVLSFSLLVENQTAWDNFQIELYENNVSNWLIHPIHRENVDVVAIEIEIPENFKGIIHSINKIKYDNFSLKVADDVFVLGYPYSLKGSGIFPIWKRGSVATEPDIDQDKLPKFFIDTASKSGMSGSPVVFRRTGIHTDESGKLNSNTIIGEIQGFIGIYSGRITGETELDAQLGIVWKKEVIEEIIIGNIRDNKNFI
;
A
#
# COMPACT_ATOMS: atom_id res chain seq x y z
N MET A 1 17.15 28.64 8.03
CA MET A 1 16.48 27.61 7.20
C MET A 1 14.98 27.74 7.43
N LYS A 2 14.15 27.56 6.39
CA LYS A 2 12.69 27.53 6.55
C LYS A 2 12.31 26.18 7.14
N GLU A 3 11.62 26.17 8.28
CA GLU A 3 11.04 24.94 8.82
C GLU A 3 9.96 24.44 7.86
N ILE A 4 9.97 23.14 7.58
CA ILE A 4 8.96 22.45 6.78
C ILE A 4 8.21 21.47 7.68
N PHE A 5 6.89 21.41 7.50
CA PHE A 5 6.02 20.51 8.24
C PHE A 5 5.26 19.63 7.25
N PRO A 6 5.90 18.54 6.73
CA PRO A 6 5.20 17.62 5.85
C PRO A 6 4.02 16.96 6.57
N ASN A 7 3.01 16.56 5.80
CA ASN A 7 1.89 15.81 6.36
C ASN A 7 2.40 14.47 6.95
N PRO A 8 1.98 14.06 8.17
CA PRO A 8 2.40 12.80 8.79
C PRO A 8 2.25 11.56 7.91
N LEU A 9 1.20 11.50 7.08
CA LEU A 9 0.96 10.38 6.17
C LEU A 9 2.04 10.26 5.09
N SER A 10 2.65 11.37 4.67
CA SER A 10 3.73 11.36 3.68
C SER A 10 4.99 10.63 4.16
N PHE A 11 5.17 10.45 5.48
CA PHE A 11 6.29 9.70 6.04
C PHE A 11 6.05 8.19 6.08
N THR A 12 4.79 7.75 5.94
CA THR A 12 4.43 6.33 6.05
C THR A 12 4.67 5.54 4.77
N THR A 13 4.71 6.23 3.64
CA THR A 13 4.79 5.65 2.30
C THR A 13 6.24 5.59 1.84
N ILE A 14 6.63 4.46 1.26
CA ILE A 14 8.01 4.14 0.91
C ILE A 14 8.06 3.71 -0.56
N PRO A 15 8.98 4.24 -1.38
CA PRO A 15 9.18 3.73 -2.72
C PRO A 15 9.95 2.41 -2.67
N ILE A 16 9.52 1.44 -3.47
CA ILE A 16 10.21 0.16 -3.59
C ILE A 16 10.70 -0.06 -5.02
N SER A 17 11.78 -0.81 -5.16
CA SER A 17 12.33 -1.23 -6.43
C SER A 17 12.69 -2.70 -6.37
N MET A 18 12.32 -3.45 -7.41
CA MET A 18 12.43 -4.90 -7.46
C MET A 18 13.48 -5.30 -8.49
N TYR A 19 14.36 -6.23 -8.11
CA TYR A 19 15.59 -6.55 -8.85
C TYR A 19 15.74 -8.06 -9.05
N LEU A 20 16.63 -8.42 -9.99
CA LEU A 20 17.31 -9.72 -10.04
C LEU A 20 18.69 -9.59 -9.37
N HIS A 21 18.97 -10.41 -8.36
CA HIS A 21 20.19 -10.36 -7.56
C HIS A 21 21.42 -10.63 -8.43
N GLU A 22 21.39 -11.68 -9.25
CA GLU A 22 22.52 -12.11 -10.08
C GLU A 22 23.01 -11.01 -11.04
N THR A 23 22.07 -10.28 -11.65
CA THR A 23 22.38 -9.28 -12.68
C THR A 23 22.30 -7.84 -12.18
N GLN A 24 21.82 -7.62 -10.95
CA GLN A 24 21.44 -6.33 -10.40
C GLN A 24 20.48 -5.53 -11.30
N LYS A 25 19.76 -6.22 -12.20
CA LYS A 25 18.84 -5.59 -13.15
C LYS A 25 17.56 -5.22 -12.43
N LYS A 26 17.22 -3.92 -12.43
CA LYS A 26 15.91 -3.45 -11.98
C LYS A 26 14.83 -3.96 -12.92
N LEU A 27 13.85 -4.68 -12.38
CA LEU A 27 12.71 -5.22 -13.11
C LEU A 27 11.53 -4.26 -13.10
N ALA A 28 11.20 -3.73 -11.92
CA ALA A 28 10.03 -2.89 -11.71
C ALA A 28 10.20 -1.97 -10.49
N THR A 29 9.25 -1.06 -10.35
CA THR A 29 9.13 -0.20 -9.17
C THR A 29 7.68 -0.20 -8.69
N GLY A 30 7.51 0.08 -7.41
CA GLY A 30 6.21 0.09 -6.76
C GLY A 30 6.20 1.00 -5.54
N THR A 31 5.15 0.87 -4.75
CA THR A 31 4.99 1.55 -3.47
C THR A 31 4.83 0.50 -2.37
N ALA A 32 5.28 0.83 -1.18
CA ALA A 32 4.97 0.11 0.05
C ALA A 32 4.70 1.10 1.18
N PHE A 33 4.29 0.60 2.33
CA PHE A 33 4.21 1.40 3.56
C PHE A 33 4.47 0.56 4.79
N MET A 34 4.82 1.22 5.89
CA MET A 34 5.08 0.56 7.17
C MET A 34 3.79 0.29 7.93
N TYR A 35 3.70 -0.90 8.52
CA TYR A 35 2.66 -1.31 9.46
C TYR A 35 3.31 -1.89 10.71
N GLU A 36 2.75 -1.61 11.89
CA GLU A 36 3.27 -2.17 13.15
C GLU A 36 2.24 -3.08 13.80
N TYR A 37 2.64 -4.30 14.16
CA TYR A 37 1.78 -5.26 14.86
C TYR A 37 2.59 -6.00 15.92
N LEU A 38 2.11 -6.02 17.17
CA LEU A 38 2.78 -6.64 18.32
C LEU A 38 4.28 -6.29 18.43
N ASN A 39 4.62 -5.00 18.30
CA ASN A 39 5.99 -4.46 18.34
C ASN A 39 6.92 -4.94 17.21
N LYS A 40 6.37 -5.52 16.14
CA LYS A 40 7.11 -5.87 14.93
C LYS A 40 6.72 -4.93 13.79
N PHE A 41 7.67 -4.71 12.89
CA PHE A 41 7.48 -3.89 11.70
C PHE A 41 7.25 -4.77 10.47
N TYR A 42 6.27 -4.38 9.66
CA TYR A 42 5.92 -5.03 8.43
C TYR A 42 5.94 -4.01 7.28
N LEU A 43 6.60 -4.37 6.19
CA LEU A 43 6.48 -3.67 4.93
C LEU A 43 5.29 -4.26 4.16
N ILE A 44 4.26 -3.44 3.91
CA ILE A 44 3.06 -3.85 3.19
C ILE A 44 3.15 -3.40 1.74
N THR A 45 2.93 -4.33 0.81
CA THR A 45 2.87 -4.05 -0.63
C THR A 45 1.99 -5.08 -1.33
N ASN A 46 1.89 -5.05 -2.66
CA ASN A 46 1.13 -6.05 -3.41
C ASN A 46 1.93 -7.32 -3.69
N TRP A 47 1.21 -8.44 -3.81
CA TRP A 47 1.80 -9.73 -4.19
C TRP A 47 2.48 -9.67 -5.55
N HIS A 48 1.86 -9.02 -6.53
CA HIS A 48 2.47 -8.89 -7.85
C HIS A 48 3.74 -8.04 -7.89
N ASN A 49 3.99 -7.18 -6.88
CA ASN A 49 5.27 -6.47 -6.79
C ASN A 49 6.40 -7.44 -6.46
N VAL A 50 6.17 -8.40 -5.57
CA VAL A 50 7.20 -9.37 -5.12
C VAL A 50 7.31 -10.61 -6.00
N THR A 51 6.36 -10.83 -6.91
CA THR A 51 6.40 -11.96 -7.86
C THR A 51 6.58 -11.54 -9.32
N GLY A 52 6.19 -10.33 -9.69
CA GLY A 52 6.14 -9.88 -11.09
C GLY A 52 5.02 -10.53 -11.92
N LEU A 53 4.08 -11.23 -11.25
CA LEU A 53 3.03 -12.01 -11.89
C LEU A 53 1.65 -11.42 -11.62
N ASN A 54 0.71 -11.62 -12.54
CA ASN A 54 -0.68 -11.31 -12.30
C ASN A 54 -1.28 -12.32 -11.29
N PRO A 55 -1.95 -11.87 -10.22
CA PRO A 55 -2.44 -12.75 -9.15
C PRO A 55 -3.45 -13.80 -9.64
N ILE A 56 -4.26 -13.47 -10.65
CA ILE A 56 -5.32 -14.32 -11.19
C ILE A 56 -4.78 -15.22 -12.31
N THR A 57 -4.17 -14.64 -13.33
CA THR A 57 -3.77 -15.37 -14.56
C THR A 57 -2.41 -16.04 -14.44
N LYS A 58 -1.62 -15.70 -13.42
CA LYS A 58 -0.22 -16.14 -13.21
C LYS A 58 0.76 -15.77 -14.33
N LYS A 59 0.31 -15.00 -15.33
CA LYS A 59 1.17 -14.51 -16.40
C LYS A 59 2.07 -13.39 -15.88
N ALA A 60 3.27 -13.30 -16.43
CA ALA A 60 4.18 -12.19 -16.17
C ALA A 60 3.53 -10.86 -16.55
N LEU A 61 3.66 -9.86 -15.68
CA LEU A 61 3.15 -8.51 -15.93
C LEU A 61 4.03 -7.73 -16.90
N ALA A 62 5.32 -8.04 -16.94
CA ALA A 62 6.30 -7.40 -17.80
C ALA A 62 6.79 -8.35 -18.89
N ALA A 63 7.04 -7.81 -20.09
CA ALA A 63 7.47 -8.58 -21.26
C ALA A 63 8.79 -9.36 -21.06
N HIS A 64 9.65 -8.90 -20.13
CA HIS A 64 10.90 -9.58 -19.83
C HIS A 64 10.72 -10.86 -19.00
N GLY A 65 9.52 -11.12 -18.44
CA GLY A 65 9.20 -12.38 -17.73
C GLY A 65 9.98 -12.63 -16.44
N GLY A 66 10.68 -11.62 -15.92
CA GLY A 66 11.59 -11.76 -14.78
C GLY A 66 10.82 -11.76 -13.47
N ILE A 67 11.15 -12.70 -12.58
CA ILE A 67 10.64 -12.79 -11.22
C ILE A 67 11.67 -12.14 -10.30
N PRO A 68 11.31 -11.09 -9.55
CA PRO A 68 12.27 -10.43 -8.67
C PRO A 68 12.63 -11.34 -7.50
N ASP A 69 13.88 -11.30 -7.07
CA ASP A 69 14.40 -12.02 -5.90
C ASP A 69 14.92 -11.05 -4.81
N VAL A 70 15.05 -9.76 -5.12
CA VAL A 70 15.44 -8.71 -4.17
C VAL A 70 14.46 -7.54 -4.24
N LEU A 71 14.07 -7.04 -3.07
CA LEU A 71 13.33 -5.78 -2.92
C LEU A 71 14.19 -4.75 -2.19
N SER A 72 14.33 -3.58 -2.79
CA SER A 72 15.05 -2.43 -2.24
C SER A 72 14.08 -1.33 -1.86
N PHE A 73 14.32 -0.67 -0.72
CA PHE A 73 13.50 0.42 -0.21
C PHE A 73 14.33 1.45 0.54
N SER A 74 13.78 2.64 0.76
CA SER A 74 14.49 3.74 1.42
C SER A 74 13.72 4.27 2.62
N LEU A 75 14.34 4.32 3.80
CA LEU A 75 13.76 4.90 5.01
C LEU A 75 14.36 6.29 5.30
N LEU A 76 13.53 7.21 5.77
CA LEU A 76 13.94 8.57 6.10
C LEU A 76 14.77 8.58 7.39
N VAL A 77 15.93 9.23 7.37
CA VAL A 77 16.75 9.41 8.57
C VAL A 77 16.30 10.62 9.39
N GLU A 78 16.72 10.71 10.64
CA GLU A 78 16.24 11.65 11.68
C GLU A 78 16.19 13.12 11.23
N ASN A 79 17.16 13.57 10.42
CA ASN A 79 17.22 14.95 9.93
C ASN A 79 16.20 15.27 8.83
N GLN A 80 15.35 14.31 8.43
CA GLN A 80 14.30 14.44 7.41
C GLN A 80 14.76 14.99 6.05
N THR A 81 16.06 14.90 5.78
CA THR A 81 16.72 15.44 4.59
C THR A 81 17.48 14.37 3.80
N ALA A 82 17.63 13.16 4.35
CA ALA A 82 18.34 12.05 3.75
C ALA A 82 17.60 10.73 3.99
N TRP A 83 17.97 9.70 3.22
CA TRP A 83 17.38 8.39 3.28
C TRP A 83 18.45 7.31 3.27
N ASP A 84 18.29 6.31 4.13
CA ASP A 84 19.08 5.09 4.13
C ASP A 84 18.40 4.04 3.25
N ASN A 85 19.20 3.30 2.47
CA ASN A 85 18.70 2.26 1.58
C ASN A 85 18.85 0.89 2.23
N PHE A 86 17.80 0.09 2.12
CA PHE A 86 17.70 -1.26 2.65
C PHE A 86 17.36 -2.21 1.52
N GLN A 87 17.81 -3.46 1.66
CA GLN A 87 17.48 -4.54 0.75
C GLN A 87 17.03 -5.75 1.55
N ILE A 88 16.06 -6.48 1.00
CA ILE A 88 15.60 -7.76 1.52
C ILE A 88 15.64 -8.78 0.38
N GLU A 89 16.14 -9.97 0.71
CA GLU A 89 15.96 -11.14 -0.15
C GLU A 89 14.51 -11.58 -0.05
N LEU A 90 13.86 -11.75 -1.20
CA LEU A 90 12.45 -12.14 -1.28
C LEU A 90 12.24 -13.64 -1.04
N TYR A 91 13.29 -14.45 -1.22
CA TYR A 91 13.23 -15.90 -1.03
C TYR A 91 14.40 -16.41 -0.21
N GLU A 92 14.13 -17.39 0.63
CA GLU A 92 15.14 -18.21 1.30
C GLU A 92 14.80 -19.69 1.03
N ASN A 93 15.72 -20.44 0.41
CA ASN A 93 15.51 -21.85 0.06
C ASN A 93 14.19 -22.15 -0.68
N ASN A 94 13.80 -21.28 -1.63
CA ASN A 94 12.53 -21.32 -2.39
C ASN A 94 11.25 -21.05 -1.59
N VAL A 95 11.35 -20.69 -0.32
CA VAL A 95 10.23 -20.20 0.50
C VAL A 95 10.25 -18.68 0.50
N SER A 96 9.08 -18.05 0.41
CA SER A 96 9.01 -16.60 0.45
C SER A 96 9.36 -16.02 1.82
N ASN A 97 9.95 -14.82 1.84
CA ASN A 97 10.15 -14.01 3.04
C ASN A 97 8.97 -13.06 3.31
N TRP A 98 7.84 -13.29 2.66
CA TRP A 98 6.59 -12.56 2.88
C TRP A 98 5.45 -13.50 3.24
N LEU A 99 4.44 -12.92 3.90
CA LEU A 99 3.19 -13.56 4.28
C LEU A 99 2.09 -13.20 3.28
N ILE A 100 1.17 -14.13 3.05
CA ILE A 100 0.00 -13.95 2.17
C ILE A 100 -1.29 -14.32 2.89
N HIS A 101 -2.43 -13.97 2.30
CA HIS A 101 -3.73 -14.14 2.95
C HIS A 101 -4.01 -15.63 3.26
N PRO A 102 -4.42 -15.99 4.49
CA PRO A 102 -4.53 -17.39 4.91
C PRO A 102 -5.55 -18.20 4.10
N ILE A 103 -6.69 -17.58 3.75
CA ILE A 103 -7.77 -18.23 2.99
C ILE A 103 -7.63 -18.00 1.48
N HIS A 104 -7.61 -16.73 1.05
CA HIS A 104 -7.61 -16.36 -0.37
C HIS A 104 -6.23 -16.40 -1.05
N ARG A 105 -5.14 -16.59 -0.29
CA ARG A 105 -3.76 -16.66 -0.81
C ARG A 105 -3.45 -15.45 -1.70
N GLU A 106 -2.83 -15.66 -2.85
CA GLU A 106 -2.53 -14.65 -3.88
C GLU A 106 -3.74 -13.87 -4.46
N ASN A 107 -4.97 -14.39 -4.29
CA ASN A 107 -6.15 -13.73 -4.86
C ASN A 107 -6.45 -12.44 -4.12
N VAL A 108 -5.98 -12.33 -2.88
CA VAL A 108 -5.76 -11.04 -2.21
C VAL A 108 -4.35 -10.60 -2.55
N ASP A 109 -4.25 -9.61 -3.44
CA ASP A 109 -2.98 -9.10 -3.95
C ASP A 109 -2.31 -8.16 -2.95
N VAL A 110 -2.05 -8.66 -1.74
CA VAL A 110 -1.40 -7.97 -0.63
C VAL A 110 -0.47 -8.95 0.05
N VAL A 111 0.72 -8.47 0.42
CA VAL A 111 1.70 -9.22 1.20
C VAL A 111 2.20 -8.39 2.36
N ALA A 112 2.57 -9.07 3.44
CA ALA A 112 3.27 -8.46 4.56
C ALA A 112 4.67 -9.07 4.67
N ILE A 113 5.70 -8.23 4.65
CA ILE A 113 7.09 -8.64 4.82
C ILE A 113 7.53 -8.19 6.21
N GLU A 114 7.80 -9.12 7.12
CA GLU A 114 8.39 -8.77 8.42
C GLU A 114 9.80 -8.22 8.18
N ILE A 115 10.11 -7.04 8.73
CA ILE A 115 11.43 -6.44 8.62
C ILE A 115 12.00 -6.13 10.01
N GLU A 116 13.29 -6.40 10.16
CA GLU A 116 14.07 -5.98 11.32
C GLU A 116 14.75 -4.66 11.01
N ILE A 117 14.68 -3.72 11.95
CA ILE A 117 15.26 -2.40 11.81
C ILE A 117 16.61 -2.45 12.53
N PRO A 118 17.72 -2.17 11.83
CA PRO A 118 19.04 -2.21 12.46
C PRO A 118 19.13 -1.22 13.62
N GLU A 119 19.76 -1.62 14.73
CA GLU A 119 19.92 -0.76 15.92
C GLU A 119 20.68 0.55 15.61
N ASN A 120 21.52 0.54 14.58
CA ASN A 120 22.27 1.71 14.14
C ASN A 120 21.47 2.63 13.20
N PHE A 121 20.25 2.28 12.82
CA PHE A 121 19.38 3.15 12.03
C PHE A 121 18.94 4.35 12.87
N LYS A 122 19.34 5.55 12.45
CA LYS A 122 19.01 6.81 13.11
C LYS A 122 17.88 7.51 12.37
N GLY A 123 16.66 7.00 12.53
CA GLY A 123 15.45 7.56 11.92
C GLY A 123 14.20 7.19 12.70
N ILE A 124 13.09 7.85 12.37
CA ILE A 124 11.77 7.54 12.94
C ILE A 124 10.99 6.75 11.90
N ILE A 125 10.44 5.62 12.32
CA ILE A 125 9.58 4.80 11.48
C ILE A 125 8.14 5.24 11.68
N HIS A 126 7.51 5.65 10.59
CA HIS A 126 6.13 6.08 10.59
C HIS A 126 5.25 4.95 10.05
N SER A 127 4.58 4.25 10.95
CA SER A 127 3.64 3.19 10.59
C SER A 127 2.25 3.76 10.32
N ILE A 128 1.59 3.31 9.24
CA ILE A 128 0.30 3.84 8.80
C ILE A 128 -0.77 3.72 9.90
N ASN A 129 -0.73 2.65 10.70
CA ASN A 129 -1.69 2.37 11.77
C ASN A 129 -1.38 3.06 13.10
N LYS A 130 -0.28 3.83 13.18
CA LYS A 130 0.03 4.70 14.33
C LYS A 130 -0.37 6.16 14.09
N ILE A 131 -0.79 6.49 12.86
CA ILE A 131 -1.38 7.78 12.56
C ILE A 131 -2.77 7.88 13.21
N LYS A 132 -3.10 9.06 13.72
CA LYS A 132 -4.44 9.34 14.25
C LYS A 132 -5.45 9.45 13.11
N TYR A 133 -6.46 8.58 13.15
CA TYR A 133 -7.62 8.61 12.27
C TYR A 133 -8.91 8.84 13.05
N ASP A 134 -9.91 9.32 12.35
CA ASP A 134 -11.26 9.52 12.88
C ASP A 134 -12.10 8.27 12.63
N ASN A 135 -12.96 7.94 13.59
CA ASN A 135 -13.81 6.75 13.49
C ASN A 135 -15.09 7.07 12.71
N PHE A 136 -14.99 7.08 11.38
CA PHE A 136 -16.13 7.26 10.48
C PHE A 136 -16.11 6.21 9.37
N SER A 137 -17.30 5.74 8.99
CA SER A 137 -17.46 4.84 7.86
C SER A 137 -17.18 5.56 6.54
N LEU A 138 -16.47 4.85 5.67
CA LEU A 138 -16.28 5.20 4.28
C LEU A 138 -17.63 5.15 3.55
N LYS A 139 -17.87 6.07 2.62
CA LYS A 139 -19.10 6.14 1.82
C LYS A 139 -18.77 6.21 0.34
N VAL A 140 -19.72 5.78 -0.48
CA VAL A 140 -19.68 6.05 -1.92
C VAL A 140 -19.51 7.56 -2.16
N ALA A 141 -18.72 7.91 -3.17
CA ALA A 141 -18.35 9.28 -3.53
C ALA A 141 -17.47 10.02 -2.52
N ASP A 142 -17.03 9.41 -1.42
CA ASP A 142 -15.98 10.00 -0.59
C ASP A 142 -14.69 10.22 -1.38
N ASP A 143 -14.04 11.36 -1.13
CA ASP A 143 -12.71 11.63 -1.64
C ASP A 143 -11.69 10.69 -1.01
N VAL A 144 -10.90 10.03 -1.86
CA VAL A 144 -9.79 9.16 -1.47
C VAL A 144 -8.48 9.67 -2.05
N PHE A 145 -7.39 9.38 -1.35
CA PHE A 145 -6.03 9.73 -1.74
C PHE A 145 -5.17 8.48 -1.72
N VAL A 146 -4.60 8.16 -2.86
CA VAL A 146 -3.62 7.10 -3.04
C VAL A 146 -2.23 7.73 -2.95
N LEU A 147 -1.48 7.40 -1.90
CA LEU A 147 -0.16 7.98 -1.64
C LEU A 147 0.90 7.05 -2.23
N GLY A 148 1.56 7.45 -3.31
CA GLY A 148 2.54 6.57 -3.97
C GLY A 148 3.48 7.26 -4.94
N TYR A 149 4.16 6.45 -5.76
CA TYR A 149 5.26 6.90 -6.62
C TYR A 149 5.00 6.58 -8.10
N PRO A 150 4.11 7.34 -8.76
CA PRO A 150 3.75 7.07 -10.15
C PRO A 150 4.98 7.24 -11.06
N TYR A 151 5.29 6.24 -11.87
CA TYR A 151 6.48 6.19 -12.73
C TYR A 151 7.80 6.43 -11.99
N SER A 152 7.88 6.04 -10.71
CA SER A 152 9.01 6.34 -9.82
C SER A 152 9.24 7.85 -9.61
N LEU A 153 8.26 8.69 -9.93
CA LEU A 153 8.31 10.11 -9.63
C LEU A 153 8.22 10.30 -8.13
N LYS A 154 9.25 10.95 -7.60
CA LYS A 154 9.33 11.35 -6.19
C LYS A 154 8.91 12.81 -6.11
N GLY A 155 8.14 13.17 -5.07
CA GLY A 155 7.91 14.57 -4.72
C GLY A 155 9.22 15.24 -4.28
N SER A 156 9.15 16.47 -3.76
CA SER A 156 10.33 17.12 -3.17
C SER A 156 11.01 16.19 -2.16
N GLY A 157 12.27 15.79 -2.41
CA GLY A 157 12.91 14.70 -1.66
C GLY A 157 12.49 13.32 -2.15
N ILE A 158 12.02 12.46 -1.25
CA ILE A 158 11.47 11.12 -1.57
C ILE A 158 10.03 10.98 -1.03
N PHE A 159 9.31 12.08 -0.86
CA PHE A 159 7.91 12.05 -0.42
C PHE A 159 6.97 11.54 -1.53
N PRO A 160 5.86 10.87 -1.17
CA PRO A 160 4.90 10.33 -2.14
C PRO A 160 4.10 11.45 -2.82
N ILE A 161 3.58 11.14 -4.00
CA ILE A 161 2.56 11.93 -4.68
C ILE A 161 1.19 11.48 -4.19
N TRP A 162 0.37 12.45 -3.79
CA TRP A 162 -1.01 12.22 -3.36
C TRP A 162 -1.92 12.30 -4.58
N LYS A 163 -2.38 11.14 -5.06
CA LYS A 163 -3.33 11.05 -6.17
C LYS A 163 -4.75 10.97 -5.62
N ARG A 164 -5.55 11.99 -5.91
CA ARG A 164 -6.98 12.02 -5.58
C ARG A 164 -7.79 11.07 -6.47
N GLY A 165 -8.83 10.48 -5.90
CA GLY A 165 -9.92 9.77 -6.56
C GLY A 165 -11.17 9.82 -5.69
N SER A 166 -12.16 9.01 -6.02
CA SER A 166 -13.36 8.84 -5.20
C SER A 166 -13.75 7.38 -5.06
N VAL A 167 -14.47 7.03 -3.99
CA VAL A 167 -15.06 5.69 -3.83
C VAL A 167 -16.12 5.48 -4.92
N ALA A 168 -15.96 4.43 -5.73
CA ALA A 168 -16.80 4.16 -6.89
C ALA A 168 -17.85 3.06 -6.67
N THR A 169 -17.69 2.23 -5.63
CA THR A 169 -18.63 1.15 -5.27
C THR A 169 -18.95 1.17 -3.79
N GLU A 170 -20.01 0.48 -3.37
CA GLU A 170 -20.35 0.33 -1.95
C GLU A 170 -19.17 -0.26 -1.15
N PRO A 171 -18.55 0.49 -0.23
CA PRO A 171 -17.32 0.06 0.44
C PRO A 171 -17.59 -1.05 1.48
N ASP A 172 -18.81 -1.13 2.00
CA ASP A 172 -19.20 -2.16 2.97
C ASP A 172 -19.45 -3.52 2.32
N ILE A 173 -19.58 -3.58 0.99
CA ILE A 173 -19.84 -4.82 0.24
C ILE A 173 -18.55 -5.32 -0.39
N ASP A 174 -18.22 -6.59 -0.16
CA ASP A 174 -17.07 -7.24 -0.79
C ASP A 174 -17.31 -7.47 -2.29
N GLN A 175 -16.46 -6.88 -3.11
CA GLN A 175 -16.51 -7.06 -4.55
C GLN A 175 -15.93 -8.42 -4.94
N ASP A 176 -16.66 -9.18 -5.77
CA ASP A 176 -16.28 -10.52 -6.23
C ASP A 176 -16.06 -11.54 -5.10
N LYS A 177 -16.72 -11.34 -3.95
CA LYS A 177 -16.53 -12.14 -2.72
C LYS A 177 -15.10 -12.08 -2.18
N LEU A 178 -14.40 -10.99 -2.46
CA LEU A 178 -13.06 -10.70 -1.96
C LEU A 178 -13.10 -9.37 -1.19
N PRO A 179 -12.24 -9.19 -0.17
CA PRO A 179 -12.22 -7.99 0.68
C PRO A 179 -11.62 -6.79 -0.08
N LYS A 180 -12.32 -6.32 -1.11
CA LYS A 180 -11.93 -5.23 -1.99
C LYS A 180 -13.14 -4.41 -2.44
N PHE A 181 -12.88 -3.20 -2.86
CA PHE A 181 -13.84 -2.29 -3.49
C PHE A 181 -13.14 -1.48 -4.58
N PHE A 182 -13.91 -0.73 -5.37
CA PHE A 182 -13.36 0.10 -6.44
C PHE A 182 -13.36 1.59 -6.10
N ILE A 183 -12.35 2.26 -6.62
CA ILE A 183 -12.24 3.72 -6.61
C ILE A 183 -12.12 4.23 -8.05
N ASP A 184 -12.67 5.40 -8.32
CA ASP A 184 -12.44 6.11 -9.58
C ASP A 184 -11.16 6.95 -9.43
N THR A 185 -10.10 6.55 -10.13
CA THR A 185 -8.86 7.33 -10.15
C THR A 185 -8.00 7.03 -11.38
N ALA A 186 -7.44 8.09 -11.95
CA ALA A 186 -6.46 7.97 -13.03
C ALA A 186 -5.09 7.50 -12.51
N SER A 187 -4.93 6.25 -12.08
CA SER A 187 -3.64 5.75 -11.58
C SER A 187 -2.63 5.46 -12.70
N LYS A 188 -1.36 5.26 -12.30
CA LYS A 188 -0.23 4.99 -13.18
C LYS A 188 0.64 3.89 -12.57
N SER A 189 1.50 3.27 -13.39
CA SER A 189 2.46 2.27 -12.92
C SER A 189 3.33 2.84 -11.78
N GLY A 190 3.71 2.01 -10.80
CA GLY A 190 4.44 2.43 -9.60
C GLY A 190 3.57 2.79 -8.40
N MET A 191 2.24 2.94 -8.57
CA MET A 191 1.30 3.19 -7.47
C MET A 191 0.91 1.91 -6.71
N SER A 192 1.13 0.72 -7.29
CA SER A 192 0.82 -0.56 -6.64
C SER A 192 1.49 -0.68 -5.28
N GLY A 193 0.71 -0.91 -4.23
CA GLY A 193 1.11 -1.09 -2.84
C GLY A 193 1.01 0.20 -2.02
N SER A 194 0.43 1.26 -2.60
CA SER A 194 0.18 2.52 -1.91
C SER A 194 -0.88 2.36 -0.82
N PRO A 195 -0.69 2.99 0.37
CA PRO A 195 -1.79 3.16 1.31
C PRO A 195 -2.84 4.11 0.71
N VAL A 196 -4.11 3.81 0.99
CA VAL A 196 -5.24 4.63 0.59
C VAL A 196 -5.89 5.21 1.84
N VAL A 197 -6.09 6.51 1.84
CA VAL A 197 -6.81 7.23 2.90
C VAL A 197 -8.01 7.96 2.32
N PHE A 198 -9.11 8.06 3.06
CA PHE A 198 -10.17 9.00 2.74
C PHE A 198 -9.97 10.31 3.50
N ARG A 199 -10.46 11.42 2.93
CA ARG A 199 -10.60 12.70 3.65
C ARG A 199 -11.94 13.31 3.33
N ARG A 200 -12.66 13.78 4.35
CA ARG A 200 -13.96 14.45 4.19
C ARG A 200 -13.97 15.73 5.00
N THR A 201 -14.27 16.86 4.37
CA THR A 201 -14.40 18.15 5.05
C THR A 201 -15.86 18.54 5.16
N GLY A 202 -16.31 18.93 6.36
CA GLY A 202 -17.69 19.31 6.60
C GLY A 202 -18.09 19.19 8.06
N ILE A 203 -19.37 18.92 8.28
CA ILE A 203 -19.95 18.62 9.59
C ILE A 203 -20.22 17.13 9.62
N HIS A 204 -19.57 16.43 10.54
CA HIS A 204 -19.65 14.98 10.67
C HIS A 204 -20.35 14.64 11.97
N THR A 205 -21.54 14.06 11.83
CA THR A 205 -22.36 13.56 12.94
C THR A 205 -22.13 12.08 13.14
N ASP A 206 -22.44 11.57 14.33
CA ASP A 206 -22.47 10.13 14.58
C ASP A 206 -23.64 9.46 13.83
N GLU A 207 -23.83 8.16 14.04
CA GLU A 207 -24.90 7.37 13.41
C GLU A 207 -26.32 7.93 13.63
N SER A 208 -26.53 8.76 14.66
CA SER A 208 -27.83 9.39 14.91
C SER A 208 -28.19 10.46 13.88
N GLY A 209 -27.21 10.97 13.13
CA GLY A 209 -27.38 12.05 12.17
C GLY A 209 -27.68 13.41 12.80
N LYS A 210 -27.73 13.50 14.14
CA LYS A 210 -28.04 14.72 14.89
C LYS A 210 -26.76 15.40 15.36
N LEU A 211 -26.80 16.74 15.42
CA LEU A 211 -25.76 17.51 16.06
C LEU A 211 -25.75 17.21 17.56
N ASN A 212 -24.60 16.83 18.08
CA ASN A 212 -24.37 16.51 19.48
C ASN A 212 -22.91 16.78 19.87
N SER A 213 -22.53 16.45 21.12
CA SER A 213 -21.18 16.68 21.64
C SER A 213 -20.06 15.95 20.89
N ASN A 214 -20.40 14.91 20.10
CA ASN A 214 -19.45 14.13 19.33
C ASN A 214 -19.35 14.62 17.87
N THR A 215 -20.08 15.67 17.49
CA THR A 215 -20.03 16.23 16.13
C THR A 215 -18.65 16.85 15.87
N ILE A 216 -18.05 16.47 14.75
CA ILE A 216 -16.79 17.05 14.29
C ILE A 216 -17.09 18.09 13.20
N ILE A 217 -16.66 19.32 13.40
CA ILE A 217 -16.68 20.37 12.38
C ILE A 217 -15.25 20.53 11.86
N GLY A 218 -15.01 20.14 10.62
CA GLY A 218 -13.70 20.21 10.00
C GLY A 218 -13.42 19.03 9.09
N GLU A 219 -12.15 18.63 9.03
CA GLU A 219 -11.70 17.51 8.23
C GLU A 219 -11.62 16.25 9.10
N ILE A 220 -12.16 15.15 8.58
CA ILE A 220 -11.92 13.79 9.09
C ILE A 220 -11.12 12.99 8.08
N GLN A 221 -10.36 12.01 8.56
CA GLN A 221 -9.59 11.11 7.72
C GLN A 221 -9.53 9.68 8.27
N GLY A 222 -9.34 8.71 7.38
CA GLY A 222 -9.13 7.33 7.76
C GLY A 222 -8.32 6.54 6.74
N PHE A 223 -7.46 5.65 7.23
CA PHE A 223 -6.84 4.61 6.41
C PHE A 223 -7.91 3.57 6.04
N ILE A 224 -8.02 3.24 4.75
CA ILE A 224 -9.07 2.37 4.22
C ILE A 224 -8.55 1.12 3.52
N GLY A 225 -7.28 1.10 3.10
CA GLY A 225 -6.77 -0.05 2.39
C GLY A 225 -5.52 0.15 1.56
N ILE A 226 -5.28 -0.81 0.67
CA ILE A 226 -4.08 -0.93 -0.14
C ILE A 226 -4.47 -0.89 -1.61
N TYR A 227 -3.92 0.07 -2.33
CA TYR A 227 -4.11 0.17 -3.77
C TYR A 227 -3.33 -0.94 -4.49
N SER A 228 -3.98 -1.69 -5.38
CA SER A 228 -3.35 -2.79 -6.14
C SER A 228 -3.08 -2.44 -7.60
N GLY A 229 -4.05 -1.83 -8.27
CA GLY A 229 -3.95 -1.58 -9.70
C GLY A 229 -5.28 -1.20 -10.28
N ARG A 230 -5.41 -1.35 -11.60
CA ARG A 230 -6.64 -1.03 -12.32
C ARG A 230 -7.27 -2.29 -12.87
N ILE A 231 -8.58 -2.27 -13.05
CA ILE A 231 -9.26 -3.31 -13.79
C ILE A 231 -8.73 -3.25 -15.23
N THR A 232 -8.11 -4.33 -15.68
CA THR A 232 -7.72 -4.47 -17.09
C THR A 232 -8.93 -5.04 -17.83
N GLY A 233 -9.86 -4.16 -18.23
CA GLY A 233 -10.97 -4.52 -19.11
C GLY A 233 -10.69 -4.20 -20.57
N GLU A 234 -11.62 -4.57 -21.45
CA GLU A 234 -11.57 -4.28 -22.88
C GLU A 234 -11.94 -2.82 -23.21
N THR A 235 -12.54 -2.11 -22.25
CA THR A 235 -13.04 -0.73 -22.43
C THR A 235 -12.19 0.32 -21.69
N GLU A 236 -12.21 1.57 -22.18
CA GLU A 236 -11.50 2.69 -21.52
C GLU A 236 -12.02 3.00 -20.11
N LEU A 237 -13.29 2.66 -19.82
CA LEU A 237 -13.92 2.84 -18.50
C LEU A 237 -13.31 1.89 -17.45
N ASP A 238 -13.11 0.62 -17.81
CA ASP A 238 -12.46 -0.35 -16.91
C ASP A 238 -11.04 0.12 -16.55
N ALA A 239 -10.36 0.74 -17.52
CA ALA A 239 -9.02 1.29 -17.34
C ALA A 239 -8.94 2.50 -16.39
N GLN A 240 -10.05 2.99 -15.83
CA GLN A 240 -10.08 4.07 -14.83
C GLN A 240 -10.47 3.59 -13.43
N LEU A 241 -11.00 2.37 -13.28
CA LEU A 241 -11.36 1.81 -11.98
C LEU A 241 -10.15 1.20 -11.30
N GLY A 242 -9.82 1.75 -10.13
CA GLY A 242 -8.77 1.28 -9.24
C GLY A 242 -9.28 0.26 -8.22
N ILE A 243 -8.47 -0.77 -7.94
CA ILE A 243 -8.76 -1.79 -6.94
C ILE A 243 -8.11 -1.39 -5.61
N VAL A 244 -8.90 -1.37 -4.54
CA VAL A 244 -8.41 -1.19 -3.18
C VAL A 244 -8.79 -2.41 -2.35
N TRP A 245 -7.78 -3.06 -1.77
CA TRP A 245 -7.95 -4.10 -0.76
C TRP A 245 -8.27 -3.47 0.58
N LYS A 246 -9.32 -3.93 1.25
CA LYS A 246 -9.74 -3.40 2.55
C LYS A 246 -8.63 -3.59 3.58
N LYS A 247 -8.45 -2.64 4.49
CA LYS A 247 -7.32 -2.61 5.45
C LYS A 247 -7.23 -3.85 6.35
N GLU A 248 -8.35 -4.49 6.63
CA GLU A 248 -8.47 -5.65 7.52
C GLU A 248 -7.60 -6.83 7.03
N VAL A 249 -7.37 -6.93 5.72
CA VAL A 249 -6.53 -7.98 5.13
C VAL A 249 -5.10 -7.96 5.65
N ILE A 250 -4.57 -6.81 6.10
CA ILE A 250 -3.22 -6.72 6.63
C ILE A 250 -3.10 -7.57 7.89
N GLU A 251 -4.03 -7.41 8.82
CA GLU A 251 -4.00 -8.17 10.07
C GLU A 251 -4.38 -9.63 9.84
N GLU A 252 -5.30 -9.93 8.93
CA GLU A 252 -5.59 -11.32 8.52
C GLU A 252 -4.35 -12.04 7.98
N ILE A 253 -3.54 -11.35 7.16
CA ILE A 253 -2.27 -11.87 6.63
C ILE A 253 -1.25 -12.09 7.76
N ILE A 254 -1.03 -11.08 8.62
CA ILE A 254 -0.04 -11.13 9.69
C ILE A 254 -0.39 -12.22 10.71
N ILE A 255 -1.66 -12.28 11.14
CA ILE A 255 -2.16 -13.27 12.10
C ILE A 255 -2.17 -14.66 11.48
N GLY A 256 -2.57 -14.78 10.21
CA GLY A 256 -2.58 -16.04 9.47
C GLY A 256 -1.18 -16.65 9.36
N ASN A 257 -0.14 -15.81 9.26
CA ASN A 257 1.27 -16.21 9.24
C ASN A 257 1.58 -17.33 8.24
N ILE A 258 0.97 -17.28 7.04
CA ILE A 258 1.23 -18.28 6.00
C ILE A 258 2.17 -17.69 4.95
N ARG A 259 3.32 -18.35 4.77
CA ARG A 259 4.26 -18.03 3.70
C ARG A 259 3.78 -18.55 2.35
N ASP A 260 4.27 -17.92 1.31
CA ASP A 260 4.10 -18.34 -0.07
C ASP A 260 5.21 -19.31 -0.48
N ASN A 261 4.93 -20.15 -1.47
CA ASN A 261 5.92 -21.07 -2.03
C ASN A 261 6.27 -20.60 -3.44
N LYS A 262 7.55 -20.62 -3.81
CA LYS A 262 8.00 -20.28 -5.17
C LYS A 262 7.69 -21.39 -6.18
N ASN A 263 6.42 -21.75 -6.33
CA ASN A 263 5.94 -22.78 -7.26
C ASN A 263 5.44 -22.18 -8.59
N PHE A 264 5.89 -20.98 -8.95
CA PHE A 264 5.34 -20.19 -10.05
C PHE A 264 6.02 -20.44 -11.41
N ILE A 265 6.57 -21.63 -11.62
CA ILE A 265 7.17 -22.09 -12.89
C ILE A 265 6.49 -23.38 -13.31
#